data_AF-A0A0A0EW29-F1
#
_entry.id   AF-A0A0A0EW29-F1
#
_cell.length_a   1.000
_cell.length_b   1.000
_cell.length_c   1.000
_cell.angle_alpha   90.00
_cell.angle_beta   90.00
_cell.angle_gamma   90.00
#
_symmetry.space_group_name_H-M   'P 1'
#
loop_
_entity.id
_entity.type
_entity.pdbx_description
1 polymer ?
#
loop_
_entity_poly.entity_id
_entity_poly.type
_entity_poly.pdbx_seq_one_letter_code
_entity_poly.pdbx_strand_id
1 'polypeptide(L)'
;MSAFDSLAGQYAKQLGTLIPMTRRRLDRLRKRFHDFDEAKETFKAFFDIDIGRDVKSEDLKFIALEFHRRHVFEHNGGEADEVYVRESGDTSVRLKQVIRETPASAHRLLDLLGRVAKNLHDGFHSIIPVRSEPIELTGKRGELGRE
;
A
#
# COMPACT_ATOMS: atom_id res chain seq x y z
N MET A 1 -5.09 6.21 3.43
CA MET A 1 -3.71 5.72 3.20
C MET A 1 -3.19 4.80 4.29
N SER A 2 -3.33 5.13 5.58
CA SER A 2 -2.84 4.28 6.69
C SER A 2 -3.38 2.84 6.68
N ALA A 3 -4.61 2.64 6.18
CA ALA A 3 -5.17 1.31 5.96
C ALA A 3 -4.39 0.49 4.91
N PHE A 4 -3.95 1.11 3.81
CA PHE A 4 -3.13 0.45 2.80
C PHE A 4 -1.76 0.06 3.38
N ASP A 5 -1.08 0.97 4.08
CA ASP A 5 0.19 0.67 4.75
C ASP A 5 0.05 -0.50 5.72
N SER A 6 -1.07 -0.53 6.46
CA SER A 6 -1.35 -1.60 7.42
C SER A 6 -1.54 -2.93 6.70
N LEU A 7 -2.34 -2.98 5.63
CA LEU A 7 -2.55 -4.16 4.80
C LEU A 7 -1.23 -4.65 4.19
N ALA A 8 -0.46 -3.76 3.56
CA ALA A 8 0.84 -4.07 2.97
C ALA A 8 1.82 -4.58 4.03
N GLY A 9 1.85 -3.96 5.21
CA GLY A 9 2.66 -4.40 6.34
C GLY A 9 2.30 -5.80 6.85
N GLN A 10 1.01 -6.15 6.91
CA GLN A 10 0.59 -7.50 7.31
C GLN A 10 1.02 -8.56 6.28
N TYR A 11 0.85 -8.29 4.98
CA TYR A 11 1.32 -9.20 3.95
C TYR A 11 2.85 -9.32 3.95
N ALA A 12 3.58 -8.21 4.04
CA ALA A 12 5.03 -8.20 4.13
C ALA A 12 5.53 -9.00 5.34
N LYS A 13 4.86 -8.88 6.49
CA LYS A 13 5.18 -9.67 7.70
C LYS A 13 5.01 -11.17 7.46
N GLN A 14 3.90 -11.58 6.85
CA GLN A 14 3.63 -13.00 6.56
C GLN A 14 4.64 -13.55 5.55
N LEU A 15 4.86 -12.84 4.44
CA LEU A 15 5.86 -13.21 3.43
C LEU A 15 7.26 -13.31 4.04
N GLY A 16 7.66 -12.33 4.86
CA GLY A 16 8.93 -12.32 5.59
C GLY A 16 9.10 -13.46 6.60
N THR A 17 8.00 -14.04 7.07
CA THR A 17 8.01 -15.17 8.00
C THR A 17 8.05 -16.51 7.26
N LEU A 18 7.35 -16.60 6.13
CA LEU A 18 7.14 -17.86 5.41
C LEU A 18 8.19 -18.13 4.32
N ILE A 19 8.84 -17.08 3.80
CA ILE A 19 9.82 -17.20 2.72
C ILE A 19 11.22 -16.93 3.29
N PRO A 20 12.17 -17.89 3.19
CA PRO A 20 13.54 -17.66 3.60
C PRO A 20 14.20 -16.50 2.83
N MET A 21 14.81 -15.56 3.54
CA MET A 21 15.50 -14.42 2.94
C MET A 21 16.63 -13.89 3.82
N THR A 22 17.49 -13.03 3.24
CA THR A 22 18.58 -12.40 4.00
C THR A 22 18.06 -11.42 5.03
N ARG A 23 18.82 -11.20 6.11
CA ARG A 23 18.49 -10.25 7.18
C ARG A 23 18.17 -8.85 6.65
N ARG A 24 18.94 -8.39 5.66
CA ARG A 24 18.72 -7.10 4.98
C ARG A 24 17.32 -6.97 4.38
N ARG A 25 16.83 -8.02 3.69
CA ARG A 25 15.48 -8.02 3.09
C ARG A 25 14.41 -8.02 4.18
N LEU A 26 14.60 -8.82 5.23
CA LEU A 26 13.67 -8.89 6.35
C LEU A 26 13.56 -7.55 7.09
N ASP A 27 14.68 -6.87 7.33
CA ASP A 27 14.71 -5.56 7.99
C ASP A 27 14.02 -4.49 7.14
N ARG A 28 14.10 -4.57 5.81
CA ARG A 28 13.33 -3.69 4.91
C ARG A 28 11.83 -3.93 5.02
N LEU A 29 11.37 -5.18 5.01
CA LEU A 29 9.93 -5.53 5.12
C LEU A 29 9.29 -5.15 6.46
N ARG A 30 10.10 -4.96 7.51
CA ARG A 30 9.64 -4.50 8.82
C ARG A 30 9.41 -2.99 8.87
N LYS A 31 9.96 -2.22 7.92
CA LYS A 31 9.72 -0.78 7.81
C LYS A 31 8.35 -0.52 7.20
N ARG A 32 7.78 0.64 7.51
CA ARG A 32 6.55 1.11 6.88
C ARG A 32 6.81 1.51 5.43
N PHE A 33 5.80 1.32 4.60
CA PHE A 33 5.79 1.69 3.20
C PHE A 33 5.32 3.15 3.06
N HIS A 34 6.21 4.09 3.39
CA HIS A 34 5.88 5.52 3.33
C HIS A 34 5.88 6.10 1.91
N ASP A 35 6.52 5.39 0.99
CA ASP A 35 6.65 5.72 -0.42
C ASP A 35 6.04 4.57 -1.26
N PHE A 36 5.19 4.94 -2.22
CA PHE A 36 4.48 3.97 -3.04
C PHE A 36 5.37 3.26 -4.05
N ASP A 37 6.33 3.96 -4.65
CA ASP A 37 7.26 3.37 -5.60
C ASP A 37 8.26 2.46 -4.87
N GLU A 38 8.73 2.83 -3.68
CA GLU A 38 9.51 1.95 -2.82
C GLU A 38 8.73 0.67 -2.48
N ALA A 39 7.43 0.79 -2.20
CA ALA A 39 6.57 -0.37 -1.95
C ALA A 39 6.48 -1.29 -3.17
N LYS A 40 6.19 -0.72 -4.36
CA LYS A 40 6.14 -1.47 -5.62
C LYS A 40 7.44 -2.21 -5.88
N GLU A 41 8.57 -1.51 -5.81
CA GLU A 41 9.89 -2.10 -6.04
C GLU A 41 10.21 -3.17 -5.00
N THR A 42 9.86 -2.96 -3.74
CA THR A 42 10.08 -3.97 -2.69
C THR A 42 9.31 -5.26 -2.98
N PHE A 43 7.99 -5.16 -3.26
CA PHE A 43 7.17 -6.34 -3.53
C PHE A 43 7.56 -7.04 -4.84
N LYS A 44 7.87 -6.26 -5.89
CA LYS A 44 8.30 -6.81 -7.17
C LYS A 44 9.67 -7.48 -7.06
N ALA A 45 10.67 -6.82 -6.48
CA ALA A 45 12.03 -7.35 -6.43
C ALA A 45 12.18 -8.54 -5.47
N PHE A 46 11.38 -8.61 -4.40
CA PHE A 46 11.54 -9.67 -3.38
C PHE A 46 10.65 -10.88 -3.65
N PHE A 47 9.48 -10.67 -4.27
CA PHE A 47 8.44 -11.69 -4.40
C PHE A 47 7.84 -11.82 -5.80
N ASP A 48 8.32 -11.03 -6.76
CA ASP A 48 7.74 -10.92 -8.10
C ASP A 48 6.28 -10.44 -8.14
N ILE A 49 5.81 -9.81 -7.06
CA ILE A 49 4.45 -9.27 -6.96
C ILE A 49 4.43 -7.85 -7.52
N ASP A 50 3.85 -7.69 -8.71
CA ASP A 50 3.55 -6.37 -9.27
C ASP A 50 2.22 -5.82 -8.72
N ILE A 51 2.30 -4.98 -7.69
CA ILE A 51 1.11 -4.34 -7.10
C ILE A 51 0.52 -3.24 -7.99
N GLY A 52 1.28 -2.75 -8.98
CA GLY A 52 0.86 -1.74 -9.94
C GLY A 52 0.30 -2.31 -11.24
N ARG A 53 0.21 -3.65 -11.38
CA ARG A 53 -0.31 -4.29 -12.60
C ARG A 53 -1.70 -3.79 -12.95
N ASP A 54 -1.97 -3.66 -14.25
CA ASP A 54 -3.25 -3.18 -14.80
C ASP A 54 -3.70 -1.78 -14.31
N VAL A 55 -2.80 -1.02 -13.68
CA VAL A 55 -3.00 0.38 -13.33
C VAL A 55 -2.23 1.24 -14.32
N LYS A 56 -2.88 2.25 -14.88
CA LYS A 56 -2.25 3.15 -15.86
C LYS A 56 -1.09 3.90 -15.22
N SER A 57 -0.05 4.21 -16.00
CA SER A 57 1.11 4.96 -15.51
C SER A 57 0.76 6.33 -14.92
N GLU A 58 -0.26 7.00 -15.46
CA GLU A 58 -0.77 8.27 -14.92
C GLU A 58 -1.41 8.11 -13.53
N ASP A 59 -2.12 7.00 -13.31
CA ASP A 59 -2.73 6.68 -12.02
C ASP A 59 -1.67 6.25 -11.01
N LEU A 60 -0.63 5.53 -11.43
CA LEU A 60 0.51 5.20 -10.56
C LEU A 60 1.24 6.46 -10.07
N LYS A 61 1.48 7.42 -10.97
CA LYS A 61 2.05 8.74 -10.61
C LYS A 61 1.15 9.50 -9.65
N PHE A 62 -0.17 9.45 -9.87
CA PHE A 62 -1.13 10.06 -8.96
C PHE A 62 -1.09 9.42 -7.56
N ILE A 63 -1.05 8.09 -7.45
CA ILE A 63 -0.92 7.42 -6.16
C ILE A 63 0.38 7.83 -5.46
N ALA A 64 1.52 7.82 -6.18
CA ALA A 64 2.81 8.21 -5.61
C ALA A 64 2.78 9.66 -5.08
N LEU A 65 2.22 10.59 -5.86
CA LEU A 65 2.02 11.97 -5.44
C LEU A 65 1.20 12.07 -4.14
N GLU A 66 0.09 11.33 -4.04
CA GLU A 66 -0.75 11.34 -2.85
C GLU A 66 -0.03 10.78 -1.61
N PHE A 67 0.94 9.86 -1.76
CA PHE A 67 1.78 9.39 -0.65
C PHE A 67 2.69 10.51 -0.13
N HIS A 68 3.26 11.33 -1.03
CA HIS A 68 4.00 12.53 -0.63
C HIS A 68 3.09 13.58 0.01
N ARG A 69 1.84 13.70 -0.43
CA ARG A 69 0.88 14.62 0.21
C ARG A 69 0.54 14.20 1.63
N ARG A 70 0.42 12.90 1.89
CA ARG A 70 0.24 12.40 3.26
C ARG A 70 1.34 12.88 4.19
N HIS A 71 2.61 12.88 3.76
CA HIS A 71 3.73 13.40 4.55
C HIS A 71 3.49 14.84 5.02
N VAL A 72 3.11 15.75 4.12
CA VAL A 72 2.86 17.15 4.51
C VAL A 72 1.58 17.32 5.32
N PHE A 73 0.56 16.50 5.13
CA PHE A 73 -0.63 16.51 5.98
C PHE A 73 -0.33 16.01 7.41
N GLU A 74 0.50 14.98 7.55
CA GLU A 74 0.87 14.41 8.85
C GLU A 74 1.85 15.30 9.62
N HIS A 75 2.76 15.99 8.93
CA HIS A 75 3.86 16.72 9.57
C HIS A 75 3.72 18.25 9.55
N ASN A 76 3.11 18.83 8.51
CA ASN A 76 3.08 20.29 8.30
C ASN A 76 1.66 20.84 8.07
N GLY A 77 0.62 20.13 8.52
CA GLY A 77 -0.77 20.57 8.40
C GLY A 77 -1.24 20.79 6.95
N GLY A 78 -0.58 20.14 5.98
CA GLY A 78 -0.86 20.30 4.54
C GLY A 78 -0.09 21.43 3.87
N GLU A 79 0.82 22.11 4.56
CA GLU A 79 1.74 23.07 3.95
C GLU A 79 2.90 22.35 3.25
N ALA A 80 3.11 22.64 1.98
CA ALA A 80 4.19 22.05 1.19
C ALA A 80 5.57 22.47 1.71
N ASP A 81 6.41 21.48 2.04
CA ASP A 81 7.79 21.68 2.49
C ASP A 81 8.83 21.38 1.40
N GLU A 82 10.10 21.56 1.75
CA GLU A 82 11.22 21.33 0.82
C GLU A 82 11.32 19.86 0.39
N VAL A 83 10.96 18.93 1.27
CA VAL A 83 10.96 17.49 0.98
C VAL A 83 9.90 17.20 -0.08
N TYR A 84 8.67 17.66 0.14
CA TYR A 84 7.56 17.51 -0.80
C TYR A 84 7.89 18.08 -2.17
N VAL A 85 8.32 19.33 -2.26
CA VAL A 85 8.58 20.00 -3.54
C VAL A 85 9.69 19.30 -4.32
N ARG A 86 10.72 18.79 -3.62
CA ARG A 86 11.85 18.10 -4.23
C ARG A 86 11.50 16.69 -4.70
N GLU A 87 10.72 15.95 -3.91
CA GLU A 87 10.57 14.50 -4.08
C GLU A 87 9.26 14.11 -4.78
N SER A 88 8.19 14.90 -4.65
CA SER A 88 6.87 14.55 -5.19
C SER A 88 6.73 14.68 -6.70
N GLY A 89 7.58 15.50 -7.34
CA GLY A 89 7.42 15.88 -8.74
C GLY A 89 6.18 16.76 -9.02
N ASP A 90 5.52 17.29 -7.99
CA ASP A 90 4.37 18.18 -8.12
C ASP A 90 4.80 19.57 -8.59
N THR A 91 4.55 19.88 -9.86
CA THR A 91 4.85 21.21 -10.43
C THR A 91 3.73 22.23 -10.18
N SER A 92 2.61 21.83 -9.57
CA SER A 92 1.44 22.68 -9.36
C SER A 92 1.44 23.38 -7.99
N VAL A 93 2.34 22.99 -7.09
CA VAL A 93 2.43 23.49 -5.71
C VAL A 93 3.80 24.11 -5.46
N ARG A 94 3.82 25.29 -4.84
CA ARG A 94 5.07 25.97 -4.43
C ARG A 94 5.37 25.71 -2.96
N LEU A 95 6.64 25.86 -2.57
CA LEU A 95 7.07 25.84 -1.17
C LEU A 95 6.21 26.79 -0.33
N LYS A 96 5.75 26.34 0.85
CA LYS A 96 4.84 27.02 1.77
C LYS A 96 3.40 27.22 1.26
N GLN A 97 3.02 26.63 0.14
CA GLN A 97 1.63 26.63 -0.30
C GLN A 97 0.84 25.54 0.43
N VAL A 98 -0.34 25.88 0.93
CA VAL A 98 -1.27 24.90 1.53
C VAL A 98 -1.93 24.07 0.43
N ILE A 99 -1.79 22.75 0.52
CA ILE A 99 -2.42 21.78 -0.36
C ILE A 99 -3.86 21.54 0.12
N ARG A 100 -4.81 21.51 -0.82
CA ARG A 100 -6.21 21.19 -0.53
C ARG A 100 -6.65 19.99 -1.33
N GLU A 101 -7.12 18.96 -0.63
CA GLU A 101 -7.75 17.81 -1.25
C GLU A 101 -9.20 18.10 -1.62
N THR A 102 -9.67 17.41 -2.65
CA THR A 102 -11.06 17.46 -3.09
C THR A 102 -11.74 16.11 -2.82
N PRO A 103 -13.07 16.06 -2.65
CA PRO A 103 -13.76 14.78 -2.57
C PRO A 103 -13.50 13.88 -3.79
N ALA A 104 -13.40 14.48 -4.99
CA ALA A 104 -13.10 13.76 -6.22
C ALA A 104 -11.71 13.10 -6.20
N SER A 105 -10.67 13.80 -5.75
CA SER A 105 -9.31 13.23 -5.61
C SER A 105 -9.28 12.12 -4.56
N ALA A 106 -9.98 12.29 -3.43
CA ALA A 106 -10.07 11.27 -2.39
C ALA A 106 -10.77 9.98 -2.89
N HIS A 107 -11.91 10.10 -3.58
CA HIS A 107 -12.60 8.94 -4.17
C HIS A 107 -11.74 8.23 -5.21
N ARG A 108 -11.11 8.99 -6.12
CA ARG A 108 -10.18 8.42 -7.10
C ARG A 108 -9.05 7.65 -6.43
N LEU A 109 -8.45 8.21 -5.38
CA LEU A 109 -7.39 7.55 -4.63
C LEU A 109 -7.86 6.25 -3.98
N LEU A 110 -9.05 6.25 -3.35
CA LEU A 110 -9.61 5.05 -2.72
C LEU A 110 -9.84 3.92 -3.74
N ASP A 111 -10.40 4.25 -4.90
CA ASP A 111 -10.62 3.27 -5.98
C ASP A 111 -9.30 2.67 -6.47
N LEU A 112 -8.29 3.51 -6.68
CA LEU A 112 -6.96 3.08 -7.11
C LEU A 112 -6.26 2.23 -6.04
N LEU A 113 -6.32 2.63 -4.77
CA LEU A 113 -5.77 1.83 -3.67
C LEU A 113 -6.48 0.50 -3.51
N GLY A 114 -7.79 0.42 -3.80
CA GLY A 114 -8.52 -0.84 -3.84
C GLY A 114 -7.97 -1.80 -4.89
N ARG A 115 -7.64 -1.30 -6.09
CA ARG A 115 -7.01 -2.11 -7.16
C ARG A 115 -5.61 -2.58 -6.77
N VAL A 116 -4.77 -1.69 -6.25
CA VAL A 116 -3.41 -2.04 -5.78
C VAL A 116 -3.48 -3.06 -4.63
N ALA A 117 -4.39 -2.88 -3.67
CA ALA A 117 -4.59 -3.82 -2.58
C ALA A 117 -5.02 -5.20 -3.10
N LYS A 118 -5.92 -5.25 -4.09
CA LYS A 118 -6.29 -6.49 -4.76
C LYS A 118 -5.10 -7.14 -5.46
N ASN A 119 -4.27 -6.37 -6.16
CA ASN A 119 -3.07 -6.91 -6.83
C ASN A 119 -2.09 -7.54 -5.84
N LEU A 120 -1.86 -6.86 -4.70
CA LEU A 120 -1.04 -7.40 -3.62
C LEU A 120 -1.66 -8.66 -3.00
N HIS A 121 -2.98 -8.65 -2.75
CA HIS A 121 -3.71 -9.80 -2.22
C HIS A 121 -3.60 -11.02 -3.15
N ASP A 122 -3.89 -10.85 -4.43
CA ASP A 122 -3.81 -11.92 -5.43
C ASP A 122 -2.36 -12.41 -5.57
N GLY A 123 -1.39 -11.49 -5.61
CA GLY A 123 0.03 -11.83 -5.68
C GLY A 123 0.50 -12.62 -4.46
N PHE A 124 0.08 -12.21 -3.27
CA PHE A 124 0.32 -12.96 -2.04
C PHE A 124 -0.25 -14.39 -2.14
N HIS A 125 -1.50 -14.53 -2.57
CA HIS A 125 -2.15 -15.84 -2.67
C HIS A 125 -1.66 -16.72 -3.82
N SER A 126 -0.99 -16.14 -4.81
CA SER A 126 -0.25 -16.92 -5.82
C SER A 126 0.96 -17.65 -5.23
N ILE A 127 1.54 -17.12 -4.14
CA ILE A 127 2.67 -17.72 -3.42
C ILE A 127 2.18 -18.58 -2.25
N ILE A 128 1.17 -18.09 -1.52
CA ILE A 128 0.61 -18.73 -0.32
C ILE A 128 -0.88 -19.02 -0.58
N PRO A 129 -1.21 -20.23 -1.08
CA PRO A 129 -2.58 -20.57 -1.42
C PRO A 129 -3.53 -20.46 -0.23
N VAL A 130 -4.78 -20.07 -0.52
CA VAL A 130 -5.84 -20.08 0.47
C VAL A 130 -6.12 -21.54 0.86
N ARG A 131 -6.07 -21.83 2.16
CA ARG A 131 -6.50 -23.14 2.69
C ARG A 131 -7.98 -23.04 3.04
N SER A 132 -8.82 -23.84 2.41
CA SER A 132 -10.27 -23.84 2.64
C SER A 132 -10.67 -24.49 3.96
N GLU A 133 -9.88 -25.47 4.43
CA GLU A 133 -10.22 -26.30 5.60
C GLU A 133 -10.48 -25.46 6.88
N PRO A 134 -9.64 -24.46 7.25
CA PRO A 134 -9.92 -23.61 8.41
C PRO A 134 -11.14 -22.69 8.23
N ILE A 135 -11.44 -22.29 6.99
CA ILE A 135 -12.57 -21.40 6.67
C ILE A 135 -13.88 -22.16 6.88
N GLU A 136 -13.95 -23.37 6.34
CA GLU A 136 -15.11 -24.26 6.45
C GLU A 136 -15.40 -24.67 7.90
N LEU A 137 -14.36 -24.97 8.68
CA LEU A 137 -14.49 -25.29 10.11
C LEU A 137 -15.05 -24.13 10.93
N THR A 138 -14.68 -22.89 10.59
CA THR A 138 -15.17 -21.70 11.29
C THR A 138 -16.60 -21.36 10.87
N GLY A 139 -16.95 -21.54 9.59
CA GLY A 139 -18.32 -21.39 9.08
C GLY A 139 -19.32 -22.33 9.77
N LYS A 140 -18.97 -23.63 9.87
CA LYS A 140 -19.80 -24.63 10.56
C LYS A 140 -20.01 -24.31 12.04
N ARG A 141 -18.99 -23.80 12.74
CA ARG A 141 -19.10 -23.36 14.15
C ARG A 141 -20.04 -22.16 14.36
N GLY A 142 -20.15 -21.27 13.38
CA GLY A 142 -21.06 -20.12 13.43
C GLY A 142 -22.53 -20.50 13.25
N GLU A 143 -22.81 -21.60 12.57
CA GLU A 143 -24.17 -22.15 12.39
C GLU A 143 -24.63 -22.92 13.64
N LEU A 144 -23.74 -23.71 14.25
CA LEU A 144 -23.98 -24.45 15.50
C LEU A 144 -24.17 -23.58 16.76
N GLY A 145 -23.89 -22.27 16.69
CA GLY A 145 -24.07 -21.31 17.80
C GLY A 145 -25.31 -20.41 17.66
N ARG A 146 -26.18 -20.68 16.68
CA ARG A 146 -27.43 -19.94 16.41
C ARG A 146 -28.68 -20.82 16.47
N GLU A 147 -28.60 -21.94 17.17
CA GLU A 147 -29.73 -22.79 17.61
C GLU A 147 -29.81 -22.74 19.13
#